data_AF-A0A7C7PSH3-F1
#
_entry.id   AF-A0A7C7PSH3-F1
#
_cell.length_a   1.000
_cell.length_b   1.000
_cell.length_c   1.000
_cell.angle_alpha   90.00
_cell.angle_beta   90.00
_cell.angle_gamma   90.00
#
_symmetry.space_group_name_H-M   'P 1'
#
loop_
_entity.id
_entity.type
_entity.pdbx_description
1 polymer ?
#
loop_
_entity_poly.entity_id
_entity_poly.type
_entity_poly.pdbx_seq_one_letter_code
_entity_poly.pdbx_strand_id
1 'polypeptide(L)'
;MVDIVEVLTIWGAVFFTFCVLSYLYRENPLFRLAEYIMVGLTVGYGVSYDLWYFKNYGYIPVVYQGRYDYLIWLLIGLGYYFFFSRKYFWIYRIPVSIAVGYGTGMALRSTVRSALIGQINTLIKSSLIAADPLSTLNRIIIVFGTVLSLTFFIFTREMKGGLGYIPRIGRYIILAALGASFGNTVMGRESLLIQRIQLLLGSKYFPWEASGLGSPEAGSYAWIMTVICGLILLYMIYQDHVKAKKAVAEATATGK
;
A
#
# COMPACT_ATOMS: atom_id res chain seq x y z
N MET A 1 26.59 -22.42 1.03
CA MET A 1 26.08 -23.46 0.11
C MET A 1 24.63 -23.10 -0.14
N VAL A 2 24.28 -22.81 -1.39
CA VAL A 2 22.93 -22.36 -1.73
C VAL A 2 21.95 -23.51 -1.46
N ASP A 3 20.97 -23.27 -0.58
CA ASP A 3 19.93 -24.24 -0.31
C ASP A 3 18.93 -24.26 -1.48
N ILE A 4 18.50 -25.45 -1.88
CA ILE A 4 17.51 -25.63 -2.94
C ILE A 4 16.17 -24.98 -2.57
N VAL A 5 15.85 -24.92 -1.27
CA VAL A 5 14.63 -24.28 -0.77
C VAL A 5 14.66 -22.77 -1.01
N GLU A 6 15.81 -22.11 -0.84
CA GLU A 6 15.96 -20.68 -1.13
C GLU A 6 15.77 -20.41 -2.62
N VAL A 7 16.37 -21.22 -3.49
CA VAL A 7 16.24 -21.08 -4.94
C VAL A 7 14.79 -21.26 -5.36
N LEU A 8 14.09 -22.28 -4.85
CA LEU A 8 12.68 -22.52 -5.14
C LEU A 8 11.79 -21.36 -4.67
N THR A 9 12.08 -20.79 -3.50
CA THR A 9 11.35 -19.63 -2.96
C THR A 9 11.52 -18.41 -3.85
N ILE A 10 12.75 -18.13 -4.27
CA ILE A 10 13.07 -17.03 -5.19
C ILE A 10 12.41 -17.24 -6.56
N TRP A 11 12.46 -18.46 -7.08
CA TRP A 11 11.82 -18.81 -8.35
C TRP A 11 10.31 -18.67 -8.29
N GLY A 12 9.69 -19.04 -7.16
CA GLY A 12 8.27 -18.77 -6.90
C GLY A 12 7.97 -17.26 -6.92
N ALA A 13 8.78 -16.45 -6.24
CA ALA A 13 8.61 -14.99 -6.23
C ALA A 13 8.76 -14.36 -7.62
N VAL A 14 9.72 -14.82 -8.42
CA VAL A 14 9.91 -14.41 -9.82
C VAL A 14 8.70 -14.80 -10.66
N PHE A 15 8.23 -16.04 -10.55
CA PHE A 15 7.06 -16.55 -11.27
C PHE A 15 5.80 -15.73 -10.99
N PHE A 16 5.48 -15.46 -9.72
CA PHE A 16 4.31 -14.65 -9.37
C PHE A 16 4.46 -13.19 -9.81
N THR A 17 5.67 -12.62 -9.71
CA THR A 17 5.94 -11.28 -10.24
C THR A 17 5.69 -11.23 -11.74
N PHE A 18 6.11 -12.25 -12.49
CA PHE A 18 5.83 -12.37 -13.91
C PHE A 18 4.36 -12.55 -14.23
N CYS A 19 3.64 -13.38 -13.47
CA CYS A 19 2.20 -13.57 -13.66
C CYS A 19 1.45 -12.24 -13.53
N VAL A 20 1.81 -11.40 -12.55
CA VAL A 20 1.21 -10.06 -12.39
C VAL A 20 1.62 -9.13 -13.54
N LEU A 21 2.92 -9.07 -13.90
CA LEU A 21 3.39 -8.24 -15.01
C LEU A 21 2.80 -8.65 -16.37
N SER A 22 2.38 -9.90 -16.51
CA SER A 22 1.78 -10.41 -17.75
C SER A 22 0.47 -9.71 -18.13
N TYR A 23 -0.19 -9.07 -17.15
CA TYR A 23 -1.34 -8.18 -17.37
C TYR A 23 -1.04 -7.04 -18.35
N LEU A 24 0.22 -6.57 -18.41
CA LEU A 24 0.63 -5.49 -19.29
C LEU A 24 0.38 -5.80 -20.78
N TYR A 25 0.39 -7.09 -21.14
CA TYR A 25 0.01 -7.52 -22.49
C TYR A 25 -1.52 -7.61 -22.64
N ARG A 26 -2.15 -8.42 -21.80
CA ARG A 26 -3.61 -8.62 -21.72
C ARG A 26 -3.95 -9.44 -20.49
N GLU A 27 -5.23 -9.45 -20.09
CA GLU A 27 -5.77 -10.49 -19.20
C GLU A 27 -5.55 -11.89 -19.80
N ASN A 28 -4.64 -12.64 -19.19
CA ASN A 28 -4.28 -13.99 -19.62
C ASN A 28 -4.51 -15.00 -18.46
N PRO A 29 -4.43 -16.31 -18.73
CA PRO A 29 -4.61 -17.32 -17.67
C PRO A 29 -3.58 -17.22 -16.52
N LEU A 30 -2.35 -16.79 -16.80
CA LEU A 30 -1.29 -16.65 -15.78
C LEU A 30 -1.60 -15.51 -14.80
N PHE A 31 -2.04 -14.37 -15.31
CA PHE A 31 -2.51 -13.25 -14.51
C PHE A 31 -3.71 -13.64 -13.65
N ARG A 32 -4.72 -14.30 -14.23
CA ARG A 32 -5.90 -14.77 -13.50
C ARG A 32 -5.54 -15.76 -12.38
N LEU A 33 -4.58 -16.64 -12.62
CA LEU A 33 -4.06 -17.54 -11.58
C LEU A 33 -3.47 -16.76 -10.40
N ALA A 34 -2.60 -15.79 -10.67
CA ALA A 34 -2.01 -14.95 -9.64
C ALA A 34 -3.07 -14.13 -8.88
N GLU A 35 -4.06 -13.59 -9.59
CA GLU A 35 -5.18 -12.86 -8.99
C GLU A 35 -5.99 -13.76 -8.04
N TYR A 36 -6.40 -14.95 -8.48
CA TYR A 36 -7.17 -15.88 -7.63
C TYR A 36 -6.38 -16.33 -6.40
N ILE A 37 -5.09 -16.61 -6.55
CA ILE A 37 -4.22 -16.95 -5.42
C ILE A 37 -4.11 -15.77 -4.45
N MET A 38 -3.89 -14.55 -4.96
CA MET A 38 -3.76 -13.36 -4.12
C MET A 38 -5.06 -13.07 -3.34
N VAL A 39 -6.21 -13.14 -4.01
CA VAL A 39 -7.52 -12.95 -3.38
C VAL A 39 -7.77 -14.05 -2.34
N GLY A 40 -7.50 -15.31 -2.69
CA GLY A 40 -7.66 -16.45 -1.79
C GLY A 40 -6.78 -16.33 -0.53
N LEU A 41 -5.51 -15.95 -0.69
CA LEU A 41 -4.59 -15.71 0.42
C LEU A 41 -5.04 -14.53 1.29
N THR A 42 -5.53 -13.45 0.67
CA THR A 42 -6.03 -12.28 1.41
C THR A 42 -7.23 -12.64 2.27
N VAL A 43 -8.20 -13.37 1.70
CA VAL A 43 -9.38 -13.83 2.43
C VAL A 43 -8.99 -14.84 3.51
N GLY A 44 -8.11 -15.81 3.20
CA GLY A 44 -7.65 -16.82 4.15
C GLY A 44 -6.89 -16.22 5.33
N TYR A 45 -5.99 -15.27 5.07
CA TYR A 45 -5.30 -14.52 6.11
C TYR A 45 -6.28 -13.71 6.95
N GLY A 46 -7.23 -13.00 6.31
CA GLY A 46 -8.27 -12.22 7.00
C GLY A 46 -9.07 -13.07 7.98
N VAL A 47 -9.59 -14.21 7.52
CA VAL A 47 -10.35 -15.15 8.38
C VAL A 47 -9.48 -15.68 9.52
N SER A 48 -8.24 -16.05 9.25
CA SER A 48 -7.31 -16.55 10.28
C SER A 48 -7.03 -15.49 11.35
N TYR A 49 -6.85 -14.24 10.91
CA TYR A 49 -6.61 -13.10 11.79
C TYR A 49 -7.85 -12.75 12.63
N ASP A 50 -9.05 -12.81 12.04
CA ASP A 50 -10.31 -12.58 12.75
C ASP A 50 -10.57 -13.68 13.80
N LEU A 51 -10.29 -14.95 13.47
CA LEU A 51 -10.37 -16.05 14.41
C LEU A 51 -9.34 -15.91 15.54
N TRP A 52 -8.13 -15.44 15.24
CA TRP A 52 -7.13 -15.12 16.24
C TRP A 52 -7.61 -14.00 17.17
N TYR A 53 -8.20 -12.93 16.65
CA TYR A 53 -8.80 -11.86 17.47
C TYR A 53 -9.93 -12.39 18.35
N PHE A 54 -10.85 -13.15 17.77
CA PHE A 54 -11.94 -13.76 18.51
C PHE A 54 -11.42 -14.64 19.66
N LYS A 55 -10.41 -15.47 19.40
CA LYS A 55 -9.79 -16.32 20.42
C LYS A 55 -9.16 -15.50 21.55
N ASN A 56 -8.34 -14.50 21.21
CA ASN A 56 -7.54 -13.78 22.20
C ASN A 56 -8.32 -12.71 22.97
N TYR A 57 -9.30 -12.07 22.35
CA TYR A 57 -10.05 -10.96 22.95
C TYR A 57 -11.49 -11.32 23.32
N GLY A 58 -12.04 -12.41 22.78
CA GLY A 58 -13.35 -12.93 23.12
C GLY A 58 -13.26 -14.18 24.01
N TYR A 59 -12.76 -15.28 23.45
CA TYR A 59 -12.82 -16.60 24.10
C TYR A 59 -11.93 -16.71 25.35
N ILE A 60 -10.64 -16.37 25.24
CA ILE A 60 -9.68 -16.53 26.34
C ILE A 60 -10.06 -15.70 27.59
N PRO A 61 -10.40 -14.40 27.46
CA PRO A 61 -10.77 -13.57 28.61
C PRO A 61 -12.05 -14.02 29.29
N VAL A 62 -13.03 -14.51 28.53
CA VAL A 62 -14.32 -14.96 29.08
C VAL A 62 -14.19 -16.31 29.79
N VAL A 63 -13.52 -17.28 29.15
CA VAL A 63 -13.49 -18.67 29.65
C VAL A 63 -12.38 -18.89 30.68
N TYR A 64 -11.17 -18.37 30.45
CA TYR A 64 -10.03 -18.65 31.32
C TYR A 64 -9.75 -17.56 32.35
N GLN A 65 -10.10 -16.30 32.06
CA GLN A 65 -9.84 -15.19 32.98
C GLN A 65 -11.07 -14.80 33.82
N GLY A 66 -12.24 -15.41 33.57
CA GLY A 66 -13.49 -15.12 34.28
C GLY A 66 -13.99 -13.68 34.10
N ARG A 67 -13.52 -12.96 33.06
CA ARG A 67 -13.89 -11.56 32.81
C ARG A 67 -15.15 -11.51 31.96
N TYR A 68 -16.30 -11.63 32.62
CA TYR A 68 -17.62 -11.59 31.97
C TYR A 68 -17.93 -10.23 31.31
N ASP A 69 -17.17 -9.18 31.61
CA ASP A 69 -17.27 -7.88 30.93
C ASP A 69 -17.10 -7.99 29.40
N TYR A 70 -16.33 -8.97 28.90
CA TYR A 70 -16.17 -9.18 27.45
C TYR A 70 -17.37 -9.86 26.78
N LEU A 71 -18.26 -10.46 27.58
CA LEU A 71 -19.46 -11.11 27.07
C LEU A 71 -20.40 -10.10 26.39
N ILE A 72 -20.45 -8.86 26.89
CA ILE A 72 -21.26 -7.80 26.27
C ILE A 72 -20.79 -7.50 24.85
N TRP A 73 -19.47 -7.46 24.63
CA TRP A 73 -18.88 -7.19 23.32
C TRP A 73 -19.08 -8.37 22.37
N LEU A 74 -19.05 -9.60 22.90
CA LEU A 74 -19.35 -10.81 22.13
C LEU A 74 -20.82 -10.82 21.67
N LEU A 75 -21.75 -10.46 22.55
CA LEU A 75 -23.18 -10.36 22.23
C LEU A 75 -23.46 -9.27 21.19
N ILE A 76 -22.81 -8.10 21.32
CA ILE A 76 -22.87 -7.04 20.30
C ILE A 76 -22.29 -7.54 18.97
N GLY A 77 -21.20 -8.32 19.02
CA GLY A 77 -20.58 -8.96 17.87
C GLY A 77 -21.53 -9.92 17.13
N LEU A 78 -22.34 -10.70 17.84
CA LEU A 78 -23.38 -11.53 17.23
C LEU A 78 -24.42 -10.71 16.46
N GLY A 79 -24.57 -9.43 16.81
CA GLY A 79 -25.36 -8.44 16.07
C GLY A 79 -24.99 -8.33 14.58
N TYR A 80 -23.75 -8.64 14.21
CA TYR A 80 -23.29 -8.62 12.81
C TYR A 80 -24.04 -9.64 11.93
N TYR A 81 -24.47 -10.79 12.47
CA TYR A 81 -25.18 -11.82 11.69
C TYR A 81 -26.57 -11.37 11.23
N PHE A 82 -27.18 -10.39 11.89
CA PHE A 82 -28.47 -9.84 11.46
C PHE A 82 -28.38 -9.01 10.17
N PHE A 83 -27.18 -8.82 9.60
CA PHE A 83 -26.98 -8.28 8.26
C PHE A 83 -27.78 -9.06 7.20
N PHE A 84 -27.86 -10.39 7.31
CA PHE A 84 -28.55 -11.24 6.35
C PHE A 84 -30.08 -11.21 6.49
N SER A 85 -30.62 -10.64 7.57
CA SER A 85 -32.05 -10.56 7.80
C SER A 85 -32.60 -9.18 7.45
N ARG A 86 -33.54 -9.12 6.50
CA ARG A 86 -34.24 -7.86 6.17
C ARG A 86 -35.07 -7.30 7.34
N LYS A 87 -35.60 -8.17 8.21
CA LYS A 87 -36.47 -7.79 9.33
C LYS A 87 -35.70 -7.23 10.53
N TYR A 88 -34.52 -7.79 10.81
CA TYR A 88 -33.71 -7.43 11.99
C TYR A 88 -32.46 -6.60 11.65
N PHE A 89 -32.39 -6.04 10.45
CA PHE A 89 -31.26 -5.22 9.97
C PHE A 89 -30.91 -4.05 10.90
N TRP A 90 -31.84 -3.55 11.70
CA TRP A 90 -31.56 -2.48 12.68
C TRP A 90 -30.55 -2.91 13.75
N ILE A 91 -30.52 -4.20 14.13
CA ILE A 91 -29.60 -4.74 15.13
C ILE A 91 -28.16 -4.69 14.61
N TYR A 92 -27.96 -4.95 13.31
CA TYR A 92 -26.65 -4.82 12.65
C TYR A 92 -26.08 -3.39 12.71
N ARG A 93 -26.93 -2.36 12.78
CA ARG A 93 -26.46 -0.96 12.86
C ARG A 93 -25.75 -0.64 14.17
N ILE A 94 -26.06 -1.36 15.25
CA ILE A 94 -25.46 -1.15 16.58
C ILE A 94 -23.96 -1.48 16.58
N PRO A 95 -23.50 -2.70 16.21
CA PRO A 95 -22.09 -3.00 16.19
C PRO A 95 -21.33 -2.17 15.13
N VAL A 96 -21.97 -1.84 14.00
CA VAL A 96 -21.35 -0.99 12.97
C VAL A 96 -21.15 0.45 13.45
N SER A 97 -22.12 1.03 14.16
CA SER A 97 -21.97 2.40 14.69
C SER A 97 -20.86 2.48 15.73
N ILE A 98 -20.71 1.44 16.55
CA ILE A 98 -19.59 1.32 17.51
C ILE A 98 -18.26 1.21 16.76
N ALA A 99 -18.17 0.36 15.73
CA ALA A 99 -16.95 0.21 14.94
C ALA A 99 -16.55 1.50 14.24
N VAL A 100 -17.50 2.21 13.63
CA VAL A 100 -17.27 3.51 12.98
C VAL A 100 -16.90 4.58 14.00
N GLY A 101 -17.59 4.63 15.15
CA GLY A 101 -17.31 5.58 16.22
C GLY A 101 -15.91 5.38 16.82
N TYR A 102 -15.52 4.14 17.08
CA TYR A 102 -14.19 3.77 17.53
C TYR A 102 -13.11 4.12 16.49
N GLY A 103 -13.31 3.71 15.23
CA GLY A 103 -12.37 4.02 14.14
C GLY A 103 -12.18 5.51 13.93
N THR A 104 -13.29 6.28 13.95
CA THR A 104 -13.25 7.74 13.81
C THR A 104 -12.57 8.41 15.00
N GLY A 105 -12.88 7.97 16.23
CA GLY A 105 -12.25 8.50 17.44
C GLY A 105 -10.74 8.24 17.49
N MET A 106 -10.31 7.03 17.11
CA MET A 106 -8.89 6.69 16.98
C MET A 106 -8.20 7.51 15.89
N ALA A 107 -8.82 7.62 14.71
CA ALA A 107 -8.27 8.41 13.61
C ALA A 107 -8.12 9.88 14.01
N LEU A 108 -9.14 10.47 14.64
CA LEU A 108 -9.10 11.85 15.12
C LEU A 108 -7.96 12.06 16.13
N ARG A 109 -7.86 11.19 17.14
CA ARG A 109 -6.80 11.26 18.14
C ARG A 109 -5.41 11.10 17.50
N SER A 110 -5.26 10.12 16.60
CA SER A 110 -4.01 9.83 15.92
C SER A 110 -3.57 11.00 15.04
N THR A 111 -4.47 11.51 14.20
CA THR A 111 -4.20 12.64 13.30
C THR A 111 -3.89 13.91 14.08
N VAL A 112 -4.67 14.26 15.10
CA VAL A 112 -4.40 15.48 15.89
C VAL A 112 -3.08 15.35 16.65
N ARG A 113 -2.81 14.19 17.28
CA ARG A 113 -1.58 13.99 18.05
C ARG A 113 -0.35 13.94 17.17
N SER A 114 -0.39 13.20 16.06
CA SER A 114 0.75 13.00 15.17
C SER A 114 0.94 14.20 14.25
N ALA A 115 -0.10 14.59 13.50
CA ALA A 115 0.02 15.61 12.47
C ALA A 115 0.03 17.03 13.05
N LEU A 116 -0.76 17.36 14.08
CA LEU A 116 -0.73 18.72 14.63
C LEU A 116 0.29 18.87 15.75
N ILE A 117 0.10 18.13 16.85
CA ILE A 117 0.95 18.29 18.05
C ILE A 117 2.39 17.84 17.76
N GLY A 118 2.56 16.72 17.03
CA GLY A 118 3.87 16.21 16.64
C GLY A 118 4.63 17.20 15.77
N GLN A 119 4.01 17.72 14.71
CA GLN A 119 4.67 18.67 13.81
C GLN A 119 5.02 19.99 14.51
N ILE A 120 4.14 20.53 15.37
CA ILE A 120 4.44 21.74 16.16
C ILE A 120 5.63 21.49 17.10
N ASN A 121 5.66 20.36 17.81
CA ASN A 121 6.76 20.05 18.72
C ASN A 121 8.08 19.87 17.97
N THR A 122 8.07 19.18 16.83
CA THR A 122 9.26 19.02 15.97
C THR A 122 9.75 20.37 15.48
N LEU A 123 8.85 21.26 15.07
CA LEU A 123 9.17 22.60 14.61
C LEU A 123 9.83 23.45 15.71
N ILE A 124 9.29 23.42 16.94
CA ILE A 124 9.81 24.20 18.08
C ILE A 124 11.15 23.64 18.60
N LYS A 125 11.30 22.31 18.64
CA LYS A 125 12.50 21.67 19.19
C LYS A 125 13.67 21.58 18.21
N SER A 126 13.41 21.73 16.91
CA SER A 126 14.47 21.67 15.90
C SER A 126 15.34 22.91 16.00
N SER A 127 16.59 22.76 16.48
CA SER A 127 17.61 23.80 16.36
C SER A 127 17.74 24.23 14.89
N LEU A 128 17.71 25.53 14.63
CA LEU A 128 17.84 26.08 13.28
C LEU A 128 19.21 25.74 12.67
N ILE A 129 20.24 25.63 13.49
CA ILE A 129 21.60 25.31 13.07
C ILE A 129 21.82 23.81 13.19
N ALA A 130 22.18 23.20 12.07
CA ALA A 130 22.53 21.80 11.97
C ALA A 130 24.04 21.64 11.75
N ALA A 131 24.54 20.41 11.78
CA ALA A 131 25.96 20.12 11.55
C ALA A 131 26.41 20.52 10.12
N ASP A 132 25.51 20.40 9.13
CA ASP A 132 25.80 20.67 7.72
C ASP A 132 25.05 21.90 7.19
N PRO A 133 25.66 22.72 6.31
CA PRO A 133 25.00 23.90 5.72
C PRO A 133 23.70 23.58 4.99
N LEU A 134 23.64 22.44 4.28
CA LEU A 134 22.45 22.03 3.52
C LEU A 134 21.28 21.65 4.45
N SER A 135 21.59 20.98 5.55
CA SER A 135 20.59 20.60 6.55
C SER A 135 20.08 21.81 7.34
N THR A 136 20.93 22.81 7.57
CA THR A 136 20.56 24.11 8.16
C THR A 136 19.57 24.85 7.24
N LEU A 137 19.86 24.91 5.94
CA LEU A 137 18.97 25.53 4.95
C LEU A 137 17.60 24.82 4.91
N ASN A 138 17.56 23.49 4.92
CA ASN A 138 16.32 22.73 4.95
C ASN A 138 15.46 23.05 6.19
N ARG A 139 16.08 23.14 7.37
CA ARG A 139 15.37 23.49 8.61
C ARG A 139 14.80 24.90 8.56
N ILE A 140 15.56 25.86 8.04
CA ILE A 140 15.09 27.24 7.83
C ILE A 140 13.89 27.26 6.88
N ILE A 141 13.97 26.58 5.73
CA ILE A 141 12.87 26.51 4.78
C ILE A 141 11.63 25.90 5.41
N ILE A 142 11.76 24.84 6.21
CA ILE A 142 10.62 24.22 6.89
C ILE A 142 10.00 25.20 7.89
N VAL A 143 10.81 25.87 8.71
CA VAL A 143 10.32 26.77 9.76
C VAL A 143 9.60 27.98 9.16
N PHE A 144 10.30 28.74 8.33
CA PHE A 144 9.73 29.94 7.71
C PHE A 144 8.65 29.56 6.70
N GLY A 145 8.84 28.49 5.95
CA GLY A 145 7.87 28.00 4.98
C GLY A 145 6.54 27.61 5.62
N THR A 146 6.57 26.99 6.80
CA THR A 146 5.36 26.67 7.56
C THR A 146 4.64 27.94 8.02
N VAL A 147 5.35 28.92 8.59
CA VAL A 147 4.75 30.19 9.05
C VAL A 147 4.14 30.99 7.89
N LEU A 148 4.84 31.06 6.75
CA LEU A 148 4.34 31.74 5.54
C LEU A 148 3.12 31.02 4.97
N SER A 149 3.11 29.68 4.97
CA SER A 149 1.97 28.88 4.51
C SER A 149 0.76 29.03 5.42
N LEU A 150 0.95 29.11 6.74
CA LEU A 150 -0.16 29.41 7.67
C LEU A 150 -0.78 30.77 7.37
N THR A 151 0.05 31.76 7.04
CA THR A 151 -0.43 33.11 6.70
C THR A 151 -1.29 33.12 5.43
N PHE A 152 -1.03 32.23 4.47
CA PHE A 152 -1.89 32.05 3.30
C PHE A 152 -3.31 31.55 3.66
N PHE A 153 -3.45 30.71 4.68
CA PHE A 153 -4.74 30.19 5.13
C PHE A 153 -5.48 31.08 6.16
N ILE A 154 -4.84 32.17 6.63
CA ILE A 154 -5.52 33.13 7.51
C ILE A 154 -6.45 34.00 6.65
N PHE A 155 -7.73 33.62 6.62
CA PHE A 155 -8.78 34.36 5.92
C PHE A 155 -9.41 35.48 6.78
N THR A 156 -9.09 35.54 8.08
CA THR A 156 -9.72 36.45 9.05
C THR A 156 -9.36 37.92 8.85
N ARG A 157 -8.22 38.23 8.21
CA ARG A 157 -7.83 39.60 7.86
C ARG A 157 -7.23 39.67 6.47
N GLU A 158 -7.81 40.52 5.62
CA GLU A 158 -7.22 40.86 4.33
C GLU A 158 -5.94 41.69 4.56
N MET A 159 -4.77 41.09 4.31
CA MET A 159 -3.49 41.79 4.33
C MET A 159 -3.38 42.68 3.09
N LYS A 160 -3.79 43.96 3.21
CA LYS A 160 -3.65 44.98 2.14
C LYS A 160 -2.28 45.67 2.22
N GLY A 161 -1.71 46.05 1.08
CA GLY A 161 -0.40 46.72 0.97
C GLY A 161 0.80 45.76 0.86
N GLY A 162 1.99 46.16 1.32
CA GLY A 162 3.23 45.35 1.26
C GLY A 162 3.16 44.04 2.05
N LEU A 163 2.29 43.95 3.06
CA LEU A 163 2.00 42.70 3.78
C LEU A 163 1.25 41.68 2.91
N GLY A 164 0.63 42.10 1.79
CA GLY A 164 -0.04 41.22 0.84
C GLY A 164 0.91 40.32 0.03
N TYR A 165 2.22 40.58 0.05
CA TYR A 165 3.22 39.69 -0.55
C TYR A 165 3.45 38.43 0.30
N ILE A 166 3.25 38.49 1.62
CA ILE A 166 3.49 37.37 2.53
C ILE A 166 2.56 36.17 2.22
N PRO A 167 1.22 36.34 2.10
CA PRO A 167 0.34 35.26 1.65
C PRO A 167 0.67 34.73 0.24
N ARG A 168 1.16 35.58 -0.67
CA ARG A 168 1.53 35.17 -2.04
C ARG A 168 2.74 34.22 -2.01
N ILE A 169 3.75 34.52 -1.19
CA ILE A 169 4.91 33.64 -1.00
C ILE A 169 4.46 32.32 -0.34
N GLY A 170 3.59 32.40 0.67
CA GLY A 170 2.97 31.23 1.28
C GLY A 170 2.26 30.32 0.27
N ARG A 171 1.52 30.90 -0.67
CA ARG A 171 0.88 30.15 -1.78
C ARG A 171 1.90 29.37 -2.60
N TYR A 172 3.02 29.98 -2.98
CA TYR A 172 4.06 29.30 -3.77
C TYR A 172 4.73 28.18 -2.99
N ILE A 173 4.97 28.37 -1.68
CA ILE A 173 5.51 27.33 -0.81
C ILE A 173 4.54 26.14 -0.72
N ILE A 174 3.24 26.39 -0.60
CA ILE A 174 2.22 25.33 -0.60
C ILE A 174 2.21 24.58 -1.93
N LEU A 175 2.26 25.30 -3.07
CA LEU A 175 2.33 24.68 -4.38
C LEU A 175 3.58 23.80 -4.54
N ALA A 176 4.74 24.28 -4.06
CA ALA A 176 5.98 23.50 -4.06
C ALA A 176 5.89 22.26 -3.15
N ALA A 177 5.32 22.40 -1.94
CA ALA A 177 5.16 21.30 -0.99
C ALA A 177 4.19 20.24 -1.51
N LEU A 178 3.07 20.65 -2.11
CA LEU A 178 2.12 19.74 -2.78
C LEU A 178 2.79 19.04 -3.97
N GLY A 179 3.53 19.79 -4.80
CA GLY A 179 4.31 19.22 -5.91
C GLY A 179 5.33 18.17 -5.45
N ALA A 180 6.06 18.46 -4.36
CA ALA A 180 6.99 17.50 -3.75
C ALA A 180 6.26 16.26 -3.19
N SER A 181 5.08 16.44 -2.59
CA SER A 181 4.26 15.33 -2.10
C SER A 181 3.80 14.43 -3.26
N PHE A 182 3.33 15.01 -4.37
CA PHE A 182 3.03 14.25 -5.59
C PHE A 182 4.27 13.52 -6.13
N GLY A 183 5.41 14.20 -6.22
CA GLY A 183 6.68 13.60 -6.65
C GLY A 183 7.10 12.41 -5.79
N ASN A 184 6.92 12.49 -4.46
CA ASN A 184 7.21 11.39 -3.55
C ASN A 184 6.33 10.16 -3.81
N THR A 185 5.06 10.34 -4.20
CA THR A 185 4.20 9.21 -4.58
C THR A 185 4.65 8.54 -5.88
N VAL A 186 5.11 9.32 -6.87
CA VAL A 186 5.66 8.81 -8.13
C VAL A 186 6.96 8.05 -7.86
N MET A 187 7.89 8.65 -7.12
CA MET A 187 9.15 8.01 -6.72
C MET A 187 8.90 6.71 -5.94
N GLY A 188 7.87 6.66 -5.09
CA GLY A 188 7.47 5.45 -4.40
C GLY A 188 7.04 4.33 -5.36
N ARG A 189 6.23 4.65 -6.37
CA ARG A 189 5.78 3.68 -7.40
C ARG A 189 6.94 3.24 -8.29
N GLU A 190 7.82 4.15 -8.69
CA GLU A 190 9.02 3.84 -9.47
C GLU A 190 10.01 2.98 -8.68
N SER A 191 10.21 3.28 -7.39
CA SER A 191 11.05 2.47 -6.50
C SER A 191 10.54 1.03 -6.39
N LEU A 192 9.22 0.85 -6.28
CA LEU A 192 8.62 -0.49 -6.31
C LEU A 192 8.89 -1.21 -7.64
N LEU A 193 8.80 -0.52 -8.77
CA LEU A 193 9.11 -1.10 -10.08
C LEU A 193 10.59 -1.49 -10.19
N ILE A 194 11.51 -0.62 -9.76
CA ILE A 194 12.95 -0.89 -9.72
C ILE A 194 13.22 -2.15 -8.89
N GLN A 195 12.61 -2.28 -7.71
CA GLN A 195 12.74 -3.47 -6.87
C GLN A 195 12.28 -4.74 -7.58
N ARG A 196 11.18 -4.69 -8.36
CA ARG A 196 10.73 -5.84 -9.16
C ARG A 196 11.72 -6.17 -10.28
N ILE A 197 12.22 -5.18 -11.01
CA ILE A 197 13.21 -5.42 -12.07
C ILE A 197 14.50 -6.02 -11.48
N GLN A 198 14.96 -5.51 -10.34
CA GLN A 198 16.14 -6.04 -9.64
C GLN A 198 15.95 -7.50 -9.20
N LEU A 199 14.75 -7.86 -8.70
CA LEU A 199 14.39 -9.24 -8.38
C LEU A 199 14.48 -10.13 -9.63
N LEU A 200 13.88 -9.70 -10.75
CA LEU A 200 13.85 -10.47 -11.99
C LEU A 200 15.25 -10.67 -12.60
N LEU A 201 16.13 -9.67 -12.49
CA LEU A 201 17.49 -9.75 -13.00
C LEU A 201 18.45 -10.53 -12.10
N GLY A 202 18.02 -10.94 -10.90
CA GLY A 202 18.93 -11.55 -9.92
C GLY A 202 20.00 -10.58 -9.43
N SER A 203 19.66 -9.29 -9.33
CA SER A 203 20.62 -8.24 -8.99
C SER A 203 21.12 -8.39 -7.56
N LYS A 204 22.44 -8.19 -7.35
CA LYS A 204 23.05 -8.12 -6.01
C LYS A 204 22.49 -6.99 -5.15
N TYR A 205 21.95 -5.94 -5.79
CA TYR A 205 21.38 -4.78 -5.10
C TYR A 205 19.96 -5.01 -4.58
N PHE A 206 19.32 -6.12 -4.97
CA PHE A 206 18.01 -6.47 -4.40
C PHE A 206 18.18 -6.91 -2.94
N PRO A 207 17.31 -6.45 -2.02
CA PRO A 207 17.41 -6.78 -0.60
C PRO A 207 16.89 -8.21 -0.31
N TRP A 208 17.61 -9.24 -0.77
CA TRP A 208 17.22 -10.66 -0.68
C TRP A 208 16.88 -11.11 0.74
N GLU A 209 17.78 -10.83 1.68
CA GLU A 209 17.65 -11.22 3.09
C GLU A 209 16.54 -10.42 3.79
N ALA A 210 16.50 -9.10 3.59
CA ALA A 210 15.47 -8.26 4.21
C ALA A 210 14.06 -8.53 3.64
N SER A 211 13.97 -9.08 2.42
CA SER A 211 12.71 -9.53 1.84
C SER A 211 12.28 -10.93 2.32
N GLY A 212 13.12 -11.62 3.10
CA GLY A 212 12.85 -12.98 3.57
C GLY A 212 12.83 -14.05 2.46
N LEU A 213 13.42 -13.75 1.29
CA LEU A 213 13.39 -14.64 0.13
C LEU A 213 14.57 -15.63 0.07
N GLY A 214 15.71 -15.26 0.65
CA GLY A 214 16.91 -16.11 0.69
C GLY A 214 18.21 -15.30 0.62
N SER A 215 19.32 -15.98 0.38
CA SER A 215 20.64 -15.36 0.26
C SER A 215 20.86 -14.66 -1.09
N PRO A 216 21.79 -13.67 -1.18
CA PRO A 216 22.16 -13.04 -2.44
C PRO A 216 22.74 -14.02 -3.47
N GLU A 217 23.37 -15.09 -3.01
CA GLU A 217 23.93 -16.16 -3.86
C GLU A 217 22.80 -16.93 -4.57
N ALA A 218 21.74 -17.29 -3.84
CA ALA A 218 20.54 -17.90 -4.42
C ALA A 218 19.83 -16.93 -5.38
N GLY A 219 19.82 -15.64 -5.05
CA GLY A 219 19.24 -14.57 -5.86
C GLY A 219 19.88 -14.40 -7.24
N SER A 220 21.17 -14.71 -7.37
CA SER A 220 21.87 -14.67 -8.66
C SER A 220 21.30 -15.64 -9.70
N TYR A 221 20.49 -16.63 -9.30
CA TYR A 221 19.83 -17.57 -10.21
C TYR A 221 18.41 -17.14 -10.63
N ALA A 222 17.91 -16.01 -10.13
CA ALA A 222 16.56 -15.52 -10.43
C ALA A 222 16.34 -15.22 -11.92
N TRP A 223 17.38 -14.76 -12.63
CA TRP A 223 17.29 -14.46 -14.07
C TRP A 223 16.94 -15.70 -14.92
N ILE A 224 17.30 -16.91 -14.47
CA ILE A 224 17.00 -18.15 -15.19
C ILE A 224 15.48 -18.33 -15.27
N MET A 225 14.80 -18.19 -14.13
CA MET A 225 13.34 -18.27 -14.07
C MET A 225 12.68 -17.13 -14.85
N THR A 226 13.30 -15.95 -14.86
CA THR A 226 12.86 -14.81 -15.67
C THR A 226 12.87 -15.12 -17.16
N VAL A 227 13.93 -15.75 -17.67
CA VAL A 227 14.01 -16.16 -19.07
C VAL A 227 12.96 -17.22 -19.39
N ILE A 228 12.77 -18.21 -18.52
CA ILE A 228 11.74 -19.25 -18.70
C ILE A 228 10.34 -18.62 -18.78
N CYS A 229 9.99 -17.75 -17.83
CA CYS A 229 8.70 -17.06 -17.81
C CYS A 229 8.52 -16.15 -19.03
N GLY A 230 9.59 -15.47 -19.45
CA GLY A 230 9.60 -14.64 -20.67
C GLY A 230 9.34 -15.44 -21.94
N LEU A 231 9.96 -16.62 -22.07
CA LEU A 231 9.72 -17.52 -23.21
C LEU A 231 8.28 -18.06 -23.22
N ILE A 232 7.73 -18.42 -22.06
CA ILE A 232 6.32 -18.85 -21.93
C ILE A 232 5.39 -17.72 -22.41
N LEU A 233 5.65 -16.49 -21.99
CA LEU A 233 4.84 -15.34 -22.35
C LEU A 233 4.95 -15.02 -23.85
N LEU A 234 6.16 -15.05 -24.42
CA LEU A 234 6.38 -14.90 -25.87
C LEU A 234 5.65 -15.99 -26.66
N TYR A 235 5.66 -17.22 -26.19
CA TYR A 235 4.92 -18.32 -26.80
C TYR A 235 3.41 -18.09 -26.77
N MET A 236 2.87 -17.58 -25.66
CA MET A 236 1.46 -17.20 -25.56
C MET A 236 1.10 -16.08 -26.53
N ILE A 237 1.92 -15.02 -26.61
CA ILE A 237 1.76 -13.92 -27.56
C ILE A 237 1.74 -14.45 -29.00
N TYR A 238 2.68 -15.34 -29.33
CA TYR A 238 2.76 -15.95 -30.65
C TYR A 238 1.49 -16.74 -30.99
N GLN A 239 1.00 -17.58 -30.08
CA GLN A 239 -0.24 -18.34 -30.30
C GLN A 239 -1.45 -17.43 -30.50
N ASP A 240 -1.57 -16.36 -29.73
CA ASP A 240 -2.68 -15.40 -29.86
C ASP A 240 -2.62 -14.68 -31.21
N HIS A 241 -1.43 -14.30 -31.68
CA HIS A 241 -1.26 -13.75 -33.03
C HIS A 241 -1.63 -14.73 -34.14
N VAL A 242 -1.24 -16.01 -34.02
CA VAL A 242 -1.61 -17.03 -35.02
C VAL A 242 -3.12 -17.25 -35.06
N LYS A 243 -3.78 -17.32 -33.90
CA LYS A 243 -5.24 -17.45 -33.81
C LYS A 243 -5.96 -16.24 -34.41
N ALA A 244 -5.50 -15.02 -34.08
CA ALA A 244 -6.06 -13.80 -34.65
C ALA A 244 -5.93 -13.77 -36.18
N LYS A 245 -4.77 -14.17 -36.72
CA LYS A 245 -4.54 -14.22 -38.17
C LYS A 245 -5.43 -15.25 -38.86
N LYS A 246 -5.64 -16.43 -38.26
CA LYS A 246 -6.58 -17.45 -38.77
C LYS A 246 -8.02 -16.93 -38.77
N ALA A 247 -8.46 -16.30 -37.69
CA ALA A 247 -9.80 -15.72 -37.60
C ALA A 247 -10.05 -14.63 -38.65
N VAL A 248 -9.06 -13.78 -38.93
CA VAL A 248 -9.15 -12.76 -39.99
C VAL A 248 -9.23 -13.40 -41.38
N ALA A 249 -8.42 -14.44 -41.64
CA ALA A 249 -8.42 -15.16 -42.91
C ALA A 249 -9.76 -15.90 -43.16
N GLU A 250 -10.34 -16.50 -42.11
CA GLU A 250 -11.65 -17.13 -42.17
C GLU A 250 -12.76 -16.10 -42.42
N ALA A 251 -12.72 -14.93 -41.76
CA ALA A 251 -13.68 -13.86 -41.98
C ALA A 251 -13.65 -13.34 -43.44
N THR A 252 -12.46 -13.12 -44.00
CA THR A 252 -12.30 -12.70 -45.40
C THR A 252 -12.73 -13.78 -46.40
N ALA A 253 -12.52 -15.06 -46.08
CA ALA A 253 -12.99 -16.17 -46.92
C ALA A 253 -14.52 -16.34 -46.92
N THR A 254 -15.20 -15.95 -45.84
CA THR A 254 -16.67 -16.04 -45.72
C THR A 254 -17.44 -14.84 -46.29
N GLY A 255 -16.77 -13.83 -46.86
CA GLY A 255 -17.42 -12.73 -47.58
C GLY A 255 -18.36 -11.86 -46.74
N LYS A 256 -18.02 -11.64 -45.46
CA LYS A 256 -18.64 -10.61 -44.60
C LYS A 256 -17.63 -9.52 -44.28
#